data_AF-A0A5D4RH08-F1
#
_entry.id   AF-A0A5D4RH08-F1
#
_cell.length_a   1.000
_cell.length_b   1.000
_cell.length_c   1.000
_cell.angle_alpha   90.00
_cell.angle_beta   90.00
_cell.angle_gamma   90.00
#
_symmetry.space_group_name_H-M   'P 1'
#
loop_
_entity.id
_entity.type
_entity.pdbx_description
1 polymer ?
#
loop_
_entity_poly.entity_id
_entity_poly.type
_entity_poly.pdbx_seq_one_letter_code
_entity_poly.pdbx_strand_id
1 'polypeptide(L)'
;MSAFYFAEEGVAFSVKRRKDTPAVESLGIRRCNKLEIKRDPETEVFINSMENSNIYFFMRDEFDRTTNYGESYNPEVHDLLVVKSAAEKFSISELKADKIYIDFESAITEFHSKRPGK
;
A
#
# COMPACT_ATOMS: atom_id res chain seq x y z
N MET A 1 -31.45 -27.54 -46.16
CA MET A 1 -30.73 -26.67 -45.22
C MET A 1 -30.15 -27.56 -44.13
N SER A 2 -29.06 -28.26 -44.46
CA SER A 2 -27.67 -27.94 -44.09
C SER A 2 -27.45 -27.92 -42.57
N ALA A 3 -27.07 -29.09 -42.05
CA ALA A 3 -26.41 -29.29 -40.78
C ALA A 3 -25.18 -30.18 -41.04
N PHE A 4 -24.20 -30.11 -40.15
CA PHE A 4 -22.89 -30.80 -40.15
C PHE A 4 -21.80 -30.11 -40.97
N TYR A 5 -20.75 -29.60 -40.32
CA TYR A 5 -19.57 -30.36 -39.90
C TYR A 5 -18.83 -29.58 -38.80
N PHE A 6 -18.56 -30.26 -37.68
CA PHE A 6 -17.72 -29.82 -36.57
C PHE A 6 -16.53 -30.77 -36.57
N ALA A 7 -15.32 -30.27 -36.75
CA ALA A 7 -14.08 -30.98 -36.48
C ALA A 7 -12.94 -29.96 -36.46
N GLU A 8 -12.30 -29.77 -35.30
CA GLU A 8 -10.84 -29.62 -35.21
C GLU A 8 -10.39 -30.16 -33.84
N GLU A 9 -9.64 -31.27 -33.92
CA GLU A 9 -8.36 -31.58 -33.25
C GLU A 9 -8.17 -31.05 -31.81
N GLY A 10 -8.02 -31.87 -30.76
CA GLY A 10 -7.19 -33.06 -30.70
C GLY A 10 -5.76 -32.72 -30.24
N VAL A 11 -5.57 -32.23 -29.00
CA VAL A 11 -4.23 -32.15 -28.38
C VAL A 11 -4.26 -32.74 -26.96
N ALA A 12 -3.71 -33.94 -26.85
CA ALA A 12 -3.52 -34.65 -25.60
C ALA A 12 -2.40 -34.00 -24.76
N PHE A 13 -2.76 -33.37 -23.65
CA PHE A 13 -1.79 -32.85 -22.68
C PHE A 13 -1.29 -33.98 -21.77
N SER A 14 -0.16 -34.58 -22.15
CA SER A 14 0.48 -35.65 -21.39
C SER A 14 1.26 -35.07 -20.20
N VAL A 15 0.68 -35.17 -18.99
CA VAL A 15 1.31 -34.78 -17.72
C VAL A 15 2.40 -35.80 -17.36
N LYS A 16 3.66 -35.45 -17.63
CA LYS A 16 4.82 -36.19 -17.14
C LYS A 16 5.25 -35.62 -15.78
N ARG A 17 4.83 -36.29 -14.71
CA ARG A 17 5.29 -36.04 -13.33
C ARG A 17 6.81 -36.27 -13.26
N ARG A 18 7.59 -35.20 -13.14
CA ARG A 18 8.97 -35.29 -12.62
C ARG A 18 8.90 -35.06 -11.11
N LYS A 19 9.13 -36.14 -10.36
CA LYS A 19 9.59 -36.06 -8.98
C LYS A 19 11.09 -35.71 -9.02
N ASP A 20 11.58 -35.14 -7.92
CA ASP A 20 12.99 -34.86 -7.65
C ASP A 20 13.52 -33.51 -8.17
N THR A 21 13.15 -32.43 -7.48
CA THR A 21 14.06 -31.29 -7.25
C THR A 21 14.14 -31.02 -5.75
N PRO A 22 15.34 -31.10 -5.14
CA PRO A 22 15.53 -30.75 -3.74
C PRO A 22 15.27 -29.25 -3.54
N ALA A 23 14.69 -28.93 -2.39
CA ALA A 23 14.44 -27.58 -1.93
C ALA A 23 15.74 -26.77 -1.93
N VAL A 24 15.93 -25.95 -2.97
CA VAL A 24 16.91 -24.86 -2.97
C VAL A 24 16.18 -23.60 -2.53
N GLU A 25 16.30 -23.32 -1.24
CA GLU A 25 16.36 -21.97 -0.70
C GLU A 25 17.14 -21.07 -1.68
N SER A 26 16.50 -20.06 -2.27
CA SER A 26 17.11 -18.84 -2.85
C SER A 26 16.27 -18.23 -3.97
N LEU A 27 15.01 -17.88 -3.68
CA LEU A 27 14.41 -16.73 -4.36
C LEU A 27 14.39 -15.59 -3.36
N GLY A 28 15.43 -14.78 -3.46
CA GLY A 28 15.63 -13.57 -2.68
C GLY A 28 14.34 -12.77 -2.66
N ILE A 29 13.65 -12.85 -1.54
CA ILE A 29 12.84 -11.76 -1.04
C ILE A 29 13.81 -10.60 -1.06
N ARG A 30 13.67 -9.70 -2.04
CA ARG A 30 14.30 -8.39 -1.98
C ARG A 30 13.82 -7.84 -0.64
N ARG A 31 14.67 -7.92 0.39
CA ARG A 31 14.53 -7.07 1.56
C ARG A 31 14.67 -5.67 0.96
N CYS A 32 13.55 -5.08 0.56
CA CYS A 32 13.46 -3.64 0.48
C CYS A 32 13.99 -3.18 1.82
N ASN A 33 15.15 -2.54 1.77
CA ASN A 33 15.87 -2.07 2.94
C ASN A 33 14.90 -1.16 3.67
N LYS A 34 14.18 -1.69 4.66
CA LYS A 34 13.22 -0.93 5.43
C LYS A 34 14.10 -0.02 6.27
N LEU A 35 14.36 1.18 5.76
CA LEU A 35 14.93 2.25 6.55
C LEU A 35 14.09 2.29 7.83
N GLU A 36 14.72 2.01 8.97
CA GLU A 36 14.04 2.02 10.26
C GLU A 36 13.73 3.49 10.58
N ILE A 37 12.63 3.99 10.03
CA ILE A 37 12.11 5.31 10.37
C ILE A 37 11.82 5.25 11.87
N LYS A 38 12.61 5.99 12.66
CA LYS A 38 12.40 6.13 14.10
C LYS A 38 11.20 7.03 14.33
N ARG A 39 9.99 6.46 14.20
CA ARG A 39 8.71 7.13 14.50
C ARG A 39 8.53 7.25 16.02
N ASP A 40 7.92 8.34 16.47
CA ASP A 40 7.67 8.58 17.89
C ASP A 40 6.56 7.64 18.40
N PRO A 41 6.81 6.78 19.39
CA PRO A 41 5.84 5.79 19.82
C PRO A 41 4.59 6.42 20.43
N GLU A 42 4.69 7.58 21.08
CA GLU A 42 3.51 8.29 21.62
C GLU A 42 2.60 8.80 20.51
N THR A 43 3.18 9.37 19.45
CA THR A 43 2.42 9.78 18.27
C THR A 43 1.74 8.59 17.59
N GLU A 44 2.39 7.43 17.48
CA GLU A 44 1.75 6.23 16.90
C GLU A 44 0.55 5.76 17.75
N VAL A 45 0.66 5.79 19.08
CA VAL A 45 -0.45 5.46 19.98
C VAL A 45 -1.60 6.46 19.83
N PHE A 46 -1.29 7.75 19.70
CA PHE A 46 -2.28 8.80 19.46
C PHE A 46 -3.02 8.58 18.13
N ILE A 47 -2.29 8.37 17.03
CA ILE A 47 -2.88 8.10 15.71
C ILE A 47 -3.76 6.85 15.78
N ASN A 48 -3.29 5.78 16.43
CA ASN A 48 -4.05 4.54 16.55
C ASN A 48 -5.33 4.69 17.41
N SER A 49 -5.40 5.71 18.27
CA SER A 49 -6.59 6.03 19.06
C SER A 49 -7.69 6.74 18.28
N MET A 50 -7.38 7.30 17.10
CA MET A 50 -8.33 8.01 16.25
C MET A 50 -9.08 7.06 15.31
N GLU A 51 -10.30 7.46 14.92
CA GLU A 51 -11.04 6.76 13.87
C GLU A 51 -10.36 6.93 12.51
N ASN A 52 -10.38 5.90 11.65
CA ASN A 52 -9.73 5.90 10.33
C ASN A 52 -8.19 5.90 10.38
N SER A 53 -7.59 5.53 11.52
CA SER A 53 -6.14 5.38 11.67
C SER A 53 -5.53 4.43 10.64
N ASN A 54 -6.25 3.37 10.27
CA ASN A 54 -5.87 2.44 9.21
C ASN A 54 -5.75 3.10 7.81
N ILE A 55 -6.63 4.06 7.50
CA ILE A 55 -6.59 4.82 6.24
C ILE A 55 -5.38 5.75 6.25
N TYR A 56 -5.17 6.46 7.36
CA TYR A 56 -4.01 7.32 7.54
C TYR A 56 -2.69 6.54 7.43
N PHE A 57 -2.57 5.39 8.11
CA PHE A 57 -1.36 4.55 8.02
C PHE A 57 -1.09 4.08 6.60
N PHE A 58 -2.13 3.70 5.86
CA PHE A 58 -1.99 3.33 4.47
C PHE A 58 -1.49 4.51 3.62
N MET A 59 -2.10 5.68 3.76
CA MET A 59 -1.70 6.88 3.02
C MET A 59 -0.27 7.29 3.35
N ARG A 60 0.12 7.28 4.62
CA ARG A 60 1.49 7.58 5.06
C ARG A 60 2.52 6.63 4.47
N ASP A 61 2.25 5.33 4.52
CA ASP A 61 3.17 4.33 3.96
C ASP A 61 3.24 4.41 2.42
N GLU A 62 2.14 4.76 1.76
CA GLU A 62 2.11 5.06 0.32
C GLU A 62 2.91 6.32 -0.02
N PHE A 63 2.81 7.38 0.78
CA PHE A 63 3.66 8.57 0.67
C PHE A 63 5.13 8.21 0.80
N ASP A 64 5.52 7.51 1.87
CA ASP A 64 6.89 7.10 2.11
C ASP A 64 7.44 6.29 0.91
N ARG A 65 6.64 5.38 0.36
CA ARG A 65 7.03 4.57 -0.79
C ARG A 65 7.18 5.39 -2.07
N THR A 66 6.24 6.29 -2.34
CA THR A 66 6.16 7.00 -3.63
C THR A 66 7.12 8.18 -3.69
N THR A 67 7.40 8.81 -2.54
CA THR A 67 8.24 10.00 -2.42
C THR A 67 9.69 9.68 -2.07
N ASN A 68 10.05 8.39 -2.02
CA ASN A 68 11.32 7.92 -1.47
C ASN A 68 11.61 8.54 -0.09
N TYR A 69 10.66 8.38 0.84
CA TYR A 69 10.73 8.94 2.20
C TYR A 69 10.87 10.47 2.24
N GLY A 70 10.22 11.17 1.30
CA GLY A 70 10.23 12.62 1.19
C GLY A 70 11.34 13.21 0.31
N GLU A 71 12.32 12.41 -0.14
CA GLU A 71 13.43 12.92 -0.97
C GLU A 71 12.97 13.45 -2.33
N SER A 72 11.93 12.85 -2.91
CA SER A 72 11.39 13.24 -4.21
C SER A 72 9.98 13.79 -4.12
N TYR A 73 9.59 14.39 -2.99
CA TYR A 73 8.23 14.89 -2.81
C TYR A 73 7.85 15.94 -3.88
N ASN A 74 6.65 15.78 -4.43
CA ASN A 74 6.05 16.67 -5.41
C ASN A 74 4.55 16.70 -5.08
N PRO A 75 4.05 17.78 -4.48
CA PRO A 75 2.68 17.85 -3.97
C PRO A 75 1.64 17.68 -5.08
N GLU A 76 1.89 18.22 -6.28
CA GLU A 76 0.93 18.18 -7.39
C GLU A 76 0.69 16.76 -7.92
N VAL A 77 1.64 15.86 -7.69
CA VAL A 77 1.60 14.48 -8.22
C VAL A 77 1.38 13.47 -7.10
N HIS A 78 2.16 13.55 -6.02
CA HIS A 78 2.18 12.54 -4.99
C HIS A 78 0.92 12.58 -4.12
N ASP A 79 0.41 13.77 -3.80
CA ASP A 79 -0.81 13.89 -2.98
C ASP A 79 -2.00 13.27 -3.72
N LEU A 80 -2.16 13.61 -5.00
CA LEU A 80 -3.21 13.03 -5.84
C LEU A 80 -3.08 11.51 -6.00
N LEU A 81 -1.87 10.98 -6.17
CA LEU A 81 -1.64 9.54 -6.30
C LEU A 81 -1.97 8.78 -5.02
N VAL A 82 -1.56 9.29 -3.86
CA VAL A 82 -1.82 8.66 -2.58
C VAL A 82 -3.30 8.73 -2.22
N VAL A 83 -3.94 9.89 -2.42
CA VAL A 83 -5.38 10.08 -2.21
C VAL A 83 -6.19 9.13 -3.08
N LYS A 84 -5.87 9.02 -4.38
CA LYS A 84 -6.52 8.06 -5.28
C LYS A 84 -6.32 6.62 -4.83
N SER A 85 -5.10 6.25 -4.47
CA SER A 85 -4.79 4.90 -4.00
C SER A 85 -5.59 4.54 -2.74
N ALA A 86 -5.74 5.49 -1.81
CA ALA A 86 -6.54 5.29 -0.60
C ALA A 86 -8.04 5.24 -0.89
N ALA A 87 -8.53 6.10 -1.78
CA ALA A 87 -9.91 6.09 -2.24
C ALA A 87 -10.31 4.73 -2.83
N GLU A 88 -9.49 4.20 -3.73
CA GLU A 88 -9.69 2.87 -4.33
C GLU A 88 -9.61 1.75 -3.29
N LYS A 89 -8.60 1.79 -2.42
CA LYS A 89 -8.35 0.75 -1.41
C LYS A 89 -9.48 0.62 -0.38
N PHE A 90 -10.02 1.75 0.06
CA PHE A 90 -11.04 1.81 1.11
C PHE A 90 -12.45 2.08 0.59
N SER A 91 -12.62 2.18 -0.73
CA SER A 91 -13.91 2.50 -1.38
C SER A 91 -14.55 3.78 -0.83
N ILE A 92 -13.74 4.81 -0.63
CA ILE A 92 -14.15 6.15 -0.20
C ILE A 92 -13.92 7.16 -1.32
N SER A 93 -14.51 8.35 -1.24
CA SER A 93 -14.20 9.41 -2.20
C SER A 93 -12.80 9.97 -1.98
N GLU A 94 -12.15 10.42 -3.05
CA GLU A 94 -10.85 11.13 -2.99
C GLU A 94 -10.90 12.30 -2.00
N LEU A 95 -11.96 13.12 -2.06
CA LEU A 95 -12.17 14.23 -1.11
C LEU A 95 -12.26 13.77 0.35
N LYS A 96 -12.81 12.57 0.61
CA LYS A 96 -12.88 12.03 1.97
C LYS A 96 -11.53 11.51 2.43
N ALA A 97 -10.78 10.85 1.56
CA ALA A 97 -9.42 10.39 1.86
C ALA A 97 -8.49 11.56 2.16
N ASP A 98 -8.53 12.59 1.32
CA ASP A 98 -7.77 13.84 1.51
C ASP A 98 -8.11 14.52 2.84
N LYS A 99 -9.41 14.68 3.12
CA LYS A 99 -9.86 15.25 4.39
C LYS A 99 -9.38 14.44 5.61
N ILE A 100 -9.46 13.11 5.57
CA ILE A 100 -8.95 12.25 6.65
C ILE A 100 -7.47 12.54 6.87
N TYR A 101 -6.67 12.64 5.81
CA TYR A 101 -5.25 12.92 5.93
C TYR A 101 -4.98 14.28 6.59
N ILE A 102 -5.65 15.34 6.12
CA ILE A 102 -5.53 16.70 6.67
C ILE A 102 -5.96 16.76 8.15
N ASP A 103 -7.07 16.09 8.50
CA ASP A 103 -7.59 16.06 9.87
C ASP A 103 -6.58 15.38 10.82
N PHE A 104 -5.94 14.30 10.38
CA PHE A 104 -4.88 13.62 11.15
C PHE A 104 -3.62 14.47 11.30
N GLU A 105 -3.10 15.06 10.21
CA GLU A 105 -1.92 15.95 10.27
C GLU A 105 -2.16 17.14 11.21
N SER A 106 -3.37 17.71 11.18
CA SER A 106 -3.78 18.78 12.09
C SER A 106 -3.81 18.31 13.55
N ALA A 107 -4.41 17.15 13.82
CA ALA A 107 -4.48 16.58 15.16
C ALA A 107 -3.11 16.20 15.73
N ILE A 108 -2.23 15.62 14.91
CA ILE A 108 -0.84 15.30 15.26
C ILE A 108 -0.07 16.59 15.56
N THR A 109 -0.22 17.63 14.75
CA THR A 109 0.40 18.94 14.97
C THR A 109 -0.06 19.55 16.29
N GLU A 110 -1.35 19.48 16.61
CA GLU A 110 -1.90 19.94 17.88
C GLU A 110 -1.37 19.12 19.07
N PHE A 111 -1.30 17.79 18.91
CA PHE A 111 -0.73 16.88 19.90
C PHE A 111 0.72 17.26 20.23
N HIS A 112 1.56 17.50 19.21
CA HIS A 112 2.93 17.94 19.41
C HIS A 112 3.04 19.35 19.99
N SER A 113 2.15 20.27 19.64
CA SER A 113 2.14 21.64 20.16
C SER A 113 1.80 21.71 21.65
N LYS A 114 0.99 20.77 22.15
CA LYS A 114 0.59 20.69 23.56
C LYS A 114 1.58 19.94 24.45
N ARG A 115 2.60 19.26 23.88
CA ARG A 115 3.60 18.54 24.67
C ARG A 115 4.57 19.55 25.31
N PRO A 116 4.57 19.72 26.65
CA PRO A 116 5.56 20.57 27.30
C PRO A 116 6.92 19.85 27.27
N GLY A 117 7.84 20.30 26.41
CA GLY A 117 9.23 19.80 26.45
C GLY A 117 9.92 19.58 25.10
N LYS A 118 10.06 20.63 24.29
CA LYS A 118 11.26 20.86 23.47
C LYS A 118 11.71 22.30 23.65
#